data_AF-A0A1W9XCI3-F1
#
_entry.id   AF-A0A1W9XCI3-F1
#
_cell.length_a   1.000
_cell.length_b   1.000
_cell.length_c   1.000
_cell.angle_alpha   90.00
_cell.angle_beta   90.00
_cell.angle_gamma   90.00
#
_symmetry.space_group_name_H-M   'P 1'
#
loop_
_entity.id
_entity.type
_entity.pdbx_description
1 polymer ?
#
loop_
_entity_poly.entity_id
_entity_poly.type
_entity_poly.pdbx_seq_one_letter_code
_entity_poly.pdbx_strand_id
1 'polypeptide(L)'
;METSKVFEWASPDNLRRNNMKCPECNHNQKYAYGMICGSCGYQFALDPKKTPKLTDMAFRKIIDRVPGEGEYYFTYNQLVAQIHRRLTRPRQTWANCIVTTLVFAGIAAFFNFSNMFPEVVARNATAITIFFIVPVRNDRDR
;
A
#
# COMPACT_ATOMS: atom_id res chain seq x y z
N MET A 1 9.76 21.97 23.88
CA MET A 1 9.05 20.88 24.60
C MET A 1 8.01 20.31 23.63
N GLU A 2 8.40 19.37 22.77
CA GLU A 2 7.46 18.77 21.81
C GLU A 2 7.96 17.37 21.42
N THR A 3 7.84 16.42 22.35
CA THR A 3 8.28 15.02 22.17
C THR A 3 7.18 14.01 22.53
N SER A 4 5.92 14.42 22.60
CA SER A 4 4.84 13.54 23.05
C SER A 4 4.10 12.75 21.96
N LYS A 5 4.35 12.97 20.66
CA LYS A 5 3.58 12.30 19.57
C LYS A 5 4.22 11.02 19.00
N VAL A 6 5.41 10.62 19.44
CA VAL A 6 6.09 9.40 18.93
C VAL A 6 5.74 8.15 19.78
N PHE A 7 5.01 8.30 20.89
CA PHE A 7 4.71 7.20 21.81
C PHE A 7 3.25 6.72 21.77
N GLU A 8 2.53 6.98 20.67
CA GLU A 8 1.12 6.58 20.48
C GLU A 8 0.95 5.41 19.50
N TRP A 9 1.97 4.55 19.34
CA TRP A 9 1.85 3.29 18.60
C TRP A 9 1.77 2.06 19.52
N ALA A 10 1.79 2.26 20.84
CA ALA A 10 1.68 1.22 21.85
C ALA A 10 0.38 1.35 22.67
N SER A 11 -0.76 1.46 21.99
CA SER A 11 -2.06 1.36 22.68
C SER A 11 -2.25 -0.08 23.21
N PRO A 12 -2.45 -0.26 24.54
CA PRO A 12 -2.54 -1.59 25.17
C PRO A 12 -3.77 -2.41 24.73
N ASP A 13 -4.75 -1.78 24.10
CA ASP A 13 -5.95 -2.47 23.59
C ASP A 13 -5.66 -3.32 22.33
N ASN A 14 -4.58 -3.05 21.60
CA ASN A 14 -4.16 -3.89 20.47
C ASN A 14 -3.39 -5.14 20.94
N LEU A 15 -2.79 -5.11 22.14
CA LEU A 15 -2.06 -6.24 22.74
C LEU A 15 -3.01 -7.31 23.33
N ARG A 16 -4.29 -7.00 23.56
CA ARG A 16 -5.32 -7.97 24.01
C ARG A 16 -5.84 -8.89 22.90
N ARG A 17 -5.56 -8.59 21.62
CA ARG A 17 -5.91 -9.43 20.45
C ARG A 17 -4.71 -10.16 19.83
N ASN A 18 -3.59 -10.27 20.56
CA ASN A 18 -2.44 -11.06 20.10
C ASN A 18 -2.75 -12.55 20.21
N ASN A 19 -3.50 -13.05 19.23
CA ASN A 19 -3.54 -14.48 18.97
C ASN A 19 -2.23 -14.86 18.28
N MET A 20 -1.54 -15.82 18.85
CA MET A 20 -0.34 -16.45 18.35
C MET A 20 -0.75 -17.64 17.49
N LYS A 21 -0.32 -17.66 16.24
CA LYS A 21 -0.59 -18.78 15.35
C LYS A 21 0.52 -19.81 15.48
N CYS A 22 0.17 -21.05 15.82
CA CYS A 22 1.13 -22.14 15.89
C CYS A 22 1.66 -22.51 14.49
N PRO A 23 2.99 -22.66 14.31
CA PRO A 23 3.56 -23.07 13.02
C PRO A 23 3.29 -24.54 12.67
N GLU A 24 3.17 -25.42 13.66
CA GLU A 24 3.00 -26.86 13.47
C GLU A 24 1.52 -27.22 13.17
N CYS A 25 0.59 -26.89 14.07
CA CYS A 25 -0.82 -27.27 13.93
C CYS A 25 -1.73 -26.16 13.40
N ASN A 26 -1.18 -24.97 13.10
CA ASN A 26 -1.94 -23.81 12.61
C ASN A 26 -3.04 -23.29 13.58
N HIS A 27 -3.07 -23.80 14.82
CA HIS A 27 -4.00 -23.40 15.87
C HIS A 27 -3.76 -21.95 16.30
N ASN A 28 -4.85 -21.22 16.56
CA ASN A 28 -4.79 -19.81 16.93
C ASN A 28 -4.98 -19.65 18.44
N GLN A 29 -3.87 -19.51 19.16
CA GLN A 29 -3.86 -19.45 20.62
C GLN A 29 -3.81 -18.02 21.13
N LYS A 30 -4.60 -17.67 22.15
CA LYS A 30 -4.44 -16.37 22.83
C LYS A 30 -3.17 -16.37 23.68
N TYR A 31 -2.41 -15.28 23.66
CA TYR A 31 -1.22 -15.09 24.52
C TYR A 31 -1.49 -15.34 26.02
N ALA A 32 -2.71 -15.06 26.49
CA ALA A 32 -3.11 -15.26 27.88
C ALA A 32 -3.01 -16.72 28.35
N TYR A 33 -3.10 -17.70 27.44
CA TYR A 33 -2.97 -19.12 27.77
C TYR A 33 -1.50 -19.58 27.90
N GLY A 34 -0.55 -18.66 27.76
CA GLY A 34 0.89 -18.95 27.86
C GLY A 34 1.55 -19.26 26.53
N MET A 35 2.84 -19.61 26.60
CA MET A 35 3.74 -19.79 25.45
C MET A 35 3.83 -21.25 24.97
N ILE A 36 2.91 -22.13 25.36
CA ILE A 36 2.86 -23.52 24.89
C ILE A 36 1.53 -23.72 24.17
N CYS A 37 1.58 -24.29 22.97
CA CYS A 37 0.39 -24.54 22.17
C CYS A 37 -0.52 -25.56 22.87
N GLY A 38 -1.75 -25.18 23.20
CA GLY A 38 -2.73 -26.07 23.84
C GLY A 38 -3.21 -27.23 22.95
N SER A 39 -2.95 -27.17 21.64
CA SER A 39 -3.38 -28.19 20.69
C SER A 39 -2.28 -29.21 20.35
N CYS A 40 -1.03 -28.77 20.17
CA CYS A 40 0.07 -29.65 19.74
C CYS A 40 1.27 -29.66 20.70
N GLY A 41 1.25 -28.87 21.77
CA GLY A 41 2.36 -28.77 22.72
C GLY A 41 3.57 -27.97 22.24
N TYR A 42 3.55 -27.38 21.05
CA TYR A 42 4.65 -26.55 20.55
C TYR A 42 4.95 -25.36 21.48
N GLN A 43 6.20 -25.20 21.90
CA GLN A 43 6.64 -24.06 22.70
C GLN A 43 7.04 -22.89 21.80
N PHE A 44 6.31 -21.78 21.92
CA PHE A 44 6.61 -20.54 21.22
C PHE A 44 7.93 -19.95 21.73
N ALA A 45 8.82 -19.60 20.80
CA ALA A 45 10.11 -18.99 21.11
C ALA A 45 10.04 -17.46 21.05
N LEU A 46 9.20 -16.92 20.16
CA LEU A 46 9.04 -15.49 19.97
C LEU A 46 7.84 -14.95 20.75
N ASP A 47 8.12 -14.06 21.70
CA ASP A 47 7.09 -13.35 22.46
C ASP A 47 6.51 -12.20 21.61
N PRO A 48 5.22 -12.24 21.23
CA PRO A 48 4.59 -11.19 20.41
C PRO A 48 4.55 -9.82 21.10
N LYS A 49 4.73 -9.74 22.43
CA LYS A 49 4.84 -8.45 23.13
C LYS A 49 6.20 -7.79 22.96
N LYS A 50 7.27 -8.59 22.91
CA LYS A 50 8.64 -8.07 22.74
C LYS A 50 8.95 -7.81 21.27
N THR A 51 8.47 -8.68 20.37
CA THR A 51 8.77 -8.61 18.94
C THR A 51 7.50 -8.62 18.09
N PRO A 52 6.72 -7.51 18.04
CA PRO A 52 5.43 -7.49 17.36
C PRO A 52 5.52 -7.69 15.84
N LYS A 53 6.69 -7.46 15.24
CA LYS A 53 6.90 -7.58 13.79
C LYS A 53 7.26 -9.01 13.32
N LEU A 54 7.63 -9.90 14.24
CA LEU A 54 8.09 -11.26 13.89
C LEU A 54 7.42 -12.28 14.81
N THR A 55 6.64 -13.18 14.20
CA THR A 55 5.99 -14.31 14.88
C THR A 55 6.65 -15.62 14.48
N ASP A 56 6.53 -16.66 15.30
CA ASP A 56 7.08 -17.99 14.99
C ASP A 56 6.57 -18.54 13.65
N MET A 57 5.29 -18.31 13.34
CA MET A 57 4.73 -18.65 12.02
C MET A 57 5.35 -17.84 10.87
N ALA A 58 5.66 -16.56 11.09
CA ALA A 58 6.38 -15.77 10.11
C ALA A 58 7.81 -16.28 9.92
N PHE A 59 8.47 -16.71 11.00
CA PHE A 59 9.81 -17.29 10.97
C PHE A 59 9.84 -18.63 10.22
N ARG A 60 8.89 -19.54 10.50
CA ARG A 60 8.75 -20.80 9.77
C ARG A 60 8.57 -20.57 8.27
N LYS A 61 7.72 -19.62 7.87
CA LYS A 61 7.57 -19.23 6.46
C LYS A 61 8.83 -18.66 5.82
N ILE A 62 9.72 -18.05 6.60
CA ILE A 62 11.02 -17.59 6.09
C ILE A 62 11.86 -18.82 5.79
N ILE A 63 12.00 -19.72 6.76
CA ILE A 63 12.73 -20.99 6.64
C ILE A 63 12.22 -21.79 5.43
N ASP A 64 10.90 -22.00 5.34
CA ASP A 64 10.27 -22.76 4.25
C ASP A 64 10.47 -22.10 2.87
N ARG A 65 10.72 -20.77 2.82
CA ARG A 65 10.96 -20.01 1.58
C ARG A 65 12.43 -20.00 1.16
N VAL A 66 13.35 -20.55 1.95
CA VAL A 66 14.76 -20.64 1.57
C VAL A 66 15.14 -21.99 0.93
N PRO A 67 14.30 -22.76 0.18
CA PRO A 67 14.71 -24.10 -0.20
C PRO A 67 15.90 -24.07 -1.17
N GLY A 68 17.06 -24.50 -0.67
CA GLY A 68 17.88 -25.49 -1.34
C GLY A 68 17.38 -26.86 -0.86
N GLU A 69 17.22 -27.79 -1.80
CA GLU A 69 16.62 -29.10 -1.58
C GLU A 69 17.24 -29.85 -0.38
N GLY A 70 16.41 -30.21 0.60
CA GLY A 70 16.67 -31.31 1.53
C GLY A 70 17.70 -31.11 2.64
N GLU A 71 18.68 -30.22 2.52
CA GLU A 71 19.74 -30.05 3.52
C GLU A 71 19.92 -28.59 3.96
N TYR A 72 19.63 -28.34 5.23
CA TYR A 72 19.63 -27.02 5.87
C TYR A 72 21.05 -26.50 6.15
N TYR A 73 21.83 -26.19 5.11
CA TYR A 73 23.09 -25.43 5.25
C TYR A 73 22.86 -23.95 4.93
N PHE A 74 22.06 -23.26 5.75
CA PHE A 74 21.95 -21.81 5.63
C PHE A 74 23.10 -21.12 6.35
N THR A 75 23.82 -20.24 5.64
CA THR A 75 24.73 -19.32 6.31
C THR A 75 23.91 -18.32 7.12
N TYR A 76 24.28 -18.08 8.38
CA TYR A 76 23.64 -17.10 9.28
C TYR A 76 23.30 -15.77 8.59
N ASN A 77 24.22 -15.27 7.76
CA ASN A 77 24.06 -14.03 7.00
C ASN A 77 22.87 -14.03 6.03
N GLN A 78 22.56 -15.16 5.39
CA GLN A 78 21.43 -15.28 4.47
C GLN A 78 20.09 -15.20 5.21
N LEU A 79 20.00 -15.85 6.38
CA LEU A 79 18.81 -15.81 7.23
C LEU A 79 18.57 -14.40 7.77
N VAL A 80 19.60 -13.75 8.30
CA VAL A 80 19.52 -12.37 8.81
C VAL A 80 19.10 -11.40 7.71
N ALA A 81 19.66 -11.52 6.50
CA ALA A 81 19.30 -10.67 5.37
C ALA A 81 17.81 -10.80 5.00
N GLN A 82 17.24 -12.01 5.00
CA GLN A 82 15.82 -12.23 4.70
C GLN A 82 14.91 -11.67 5.80
N ILE A 83 15.28 -11.85 7.07
CA ILE A 83 14.56 -11.29 8.21
C ILE A 83 14.56 -9.76 8.13
N HIS A 84 15.73 -9.16 7.89
CA HIS A 84 15.87 -7.71 7.76
C HIS A 84 15.01 -7.16 6.62
N ARG A 85 15.07 -7.77 5.43
CA ARG A 85 14.22 -7.39 4.28
C ARG A 85 12.75 -7.42 4.62
N ARG A 86 12.29 -8.41 5.39
CA ARG A 86 10.87 -8.51 5.78
C ARG A 86 10.47 -7.45 6.80
N LEU A 87 11.37 -7.12 7.72
CA LEU A 87 11.16 -6.08 8.74
C LEU A 87 11.19 -4.66 8.17
N THR A 88 12.01 -4.43 7.15
CA THR A 88 12.18 -3.11 6.52
C THR A 88 11.27 -2.90 5.32
N ARG A 89 10.64 -3.95 4.77
CA ARG A 89 9.73 -3.80 3.62
C ARG A 89 8.60 -2.84 4.00
N PRO A 90 8.53 -1.64 3.38
CA PRO A 90 7.43 -0.73 3.64
C PRO A 90 6.16 -1.47 3.26
N ARG A 91 5.19 -1.47 4.18
CA ARG A 91 3.88 -2.06 3.94
C ARG A 91 3.24 -1.19 2.88
N GLN A 92 3.41 -1.55 1.61
CA GLN A 92 2.91 -0.80 0.47
C GLN A 92 1.40 -0.70 0.63
N THR A 93 0.96 0.44 1.14
CA THR A 93 -0.43 0.72 1.40
C THR A 93 -1.08 1.06 0.08
N TRP A 94 -2.23 0.46 -0.17
CA TRP A 94 -3.17 0.82 -1.23
C TRP A 94 -3.37 2.35 -1.36
N ALA A 95 -3.24 3.09 -0.27
CA ALA A 95 -3.20 4.55 -0.25
C ALA A 95 -2.13 5.16 -1.18
N ASN A 96 -0.92 4.59 -1.27
CA ASN A 96 0.14 5.09 -2.15
C ASN A 96 -0.22 4.90 -3.63
N CYS A 97 -0.95 3.84 -3.98
CA CYS A 97 -1.46 3.63 -5.34
C CYS A 97 -2.57 4.64 -5.68
N ILE A 98 -3.45 4.96 -4.74
CA ILE A 98 -4.52 5.95 -4.97
C ILE A 98 -3.94 7.34 -5.20
N VAL A 99 -3.03 7.79 -4.33
CA VAL A 99 -2.41 9.11 -4.45
C VAL A 99 -1.65 9.24 -5.78
N THR A 100 -0.86 8.23 -6.14
CA THR A 100 -0.15 8.25 -7.43
C THR A 100 -1.11 8.29 -8.61
N THR A 101 -2.18 7.48 -8.60
CA THR A 101 -3.18 7.46 -9.67
C THR A 101 -3.88 8.83 -9.83
N LEU A 102 -4.25 9.48 -8.72
CA LEU A 102 -4.89 10.80 -8.75
C LEU A 102 -3.95 11.89 -9.30
N VAL A 103 -2.68 11.87 -8.93
CA VAL A 103 -1.68 12.81 -9.45
C VAL A 103 -1.53 12.65 -10.97
N PHE A 104 -1.38 11.42 -11.46
CA PHE A 104 -1.27 11.17 -12.91
C PHE A 104 -2.54 11.56 -13.66
N ALA A 105 -3.73 11.28 -13.10
CA ALA A 105 -5.00 11.68 -13.70
C ALA A 105 -5.14 13.21 -13.79
N GLY A 106 -4.75 13.93 -12.74
CA GLY A 106 -4.77 15.40 -12.74
C GLY A 106 -3.82 16.01 -13.77
N ILE A 107 -2.61 15.48 -13.89
CA ILE A 107 -1.63 15.91 -14.91
C ILE A 107 -2.19 15.66 -16.32
N ALA A 108 -2.75 14.47 -16.58
CA ALA A 108 -3.34 14.15 -17.88
C ALA A 108 -4.52 15.09 -18.21
N ALA A 109 -5.39 15.39 -17.25
CA ALA A 109 -6.50 16.32 -17.44
C ALA A 109 -6.01 17.75 -17.77
N PHE A 110 -4.95 18.21 -17.10
CA PHE A 110 -4.34 19.51 -17.36
C PHE A 110 -3.81 19.62 -18.80
N PHE A 111 -3.09 18.59 -19.27
CA PHE A 111 -2.61 18.55 -20.65
C PHE A 111 -3.74 18.44 -21.68
N ASN A 112 -4.82 17.71 -21.40
CA ASN A 112 -5.97 17.66 -22.30
C ASN A 112 -6.70 19.01 -22.37
N PHE A 113 -6.81 19.73 -21.24
CA PHE A 113 -7.46 21.03 -21.20
C PHE A 113 -6.67 22.12 -21.95
N SER A 114 -5.34 22.13 -21.82
CA SER A 114 -4.50 23.10 -22.53
C SER A 114 -4.54 22.90 -24.06
N ASN A 115 -4.70 21.66 -24.52
CA ASN A 115 -4.84 21.34 -25.93
C ASN A 115 -6.24 21.64 -26.51
N MET A 116 -7.28 21.79 -25.67
CA MET A 116 -8.65 22.09 -26.12
C MET A 116 -8.88 23.58 -26.42
N PHE A 117 -8.13 24.47 -25.76
CA PHE A 117 -8.31 25.92 -25.88
C PHE A 117 -8.05 26.51 -27.29
N PRO A 118 -7.00 26.11 -28.05
CA PRO A 118 -6.72 26.74 -29.33
C PRO A 118 -7.77 26.41 -30.42
N GLU A 119 -8.36 25.21 -30.43
CA GLU A 119 -9.35 24.84 -31.46
C GLU A 119 -10.72 25.54 -31.27
N VAL A 120 -11.16 25.73 -30.02
CA VAL A 120 -12.43 26.40 -29.73
C VAL A 120 -12.36 27.90 -30.05
N VAL A 121 -11.22 28.54 -29.80
CA VAL A 121 -10.99 29.95 -30.17
C VAL A 121 -10.94 30.10 -31.70
N ALA A 122 -10.26 29.18 -32.41
CA ALA A 122 -10.18 29.20 -33.86
C ALA A 122 -11.55 29.05 -34.56
N ARG A 123 -12.40 28.12 -34.09
CA ARG A 123 -13.76 27.92 -34.64
C ARG A 123 -14.66 29.14 -34.45
N ASN A 124 -14.63 29.77 -33.27
CA ASN A 124 -15.46 30.94 -33.00
C ASN A 124 -15.00 32.20 -33.75
N ALA A 125 -13.68 32.36 -33.98
CA ALA A 125 -13.16 33.47 -34.79
C ALA A 125 -13.63 33.41 -36.25
N THR A 126 -13.72 32.21 -36.85
CA THR A 126 -14.20 32.04 -38.22
C THR A 126 -15.71 32.30 -38.39
N ALA A 127 -16.52 32.05 -37.36
CA ALA A 127 -17.96 32.33 -37.40
C ALA A 127 -18.24 33.84 -37.38
N ILE A 128 -17.45 34.61 -36.63
CA ILE A 128 -17.60 36.07 -36.54
C ILE A 128 -17.25 36.73 -37.88
N THR A 129 -16.18 36.33 -38.55
CA THR A 129 -15.80 36.91 -39.85
C THR A 129 -16.81 36.61 -40.95
N ILE A 130 -17.40 35.41 -40.99
CA ILE A 130 -18.46 35.07 -41.96
C ILE A 130 -19.70 35.95 -41.74
N PHE A 131 -20.07 36.24 -40.49
CA PHE A 131 -21.24 37.08 -40.18
C PHE A 131 -21.06 38.54 -40.62
N PHE A 132 -19.83 39.06 -40.63
CA PHE A 132 -19.54 40.44 -41.10
C PHE A 132 -19.32 40.54 -42.62
N ILE A 133 -18.94 39.44 -43.30
CA ILE A 133 -18.66 39.44 -44.75
C ILE A 133 -19.91 39.17 -45.58
N VAL A 134 -20.96 38.55 -45.03
CA VAL A 134 -22.23 38.35 -45.75
C VAL A 134 -23.13 39.58 -45.53
N PRO A 135 -23.22 40.52 -46.49
CA PRO A 135 -24.19 41.59 -46.38
C PRO A 135 -25.59 40.97 -46.44
N VAL A 136 -26.37 41.17 -45.37
CA VAL A 136 -27.81 40.92 -45.32
C VAL A 136 -28.44 41.58 -46.55
N ARG A 137 -28.80 40.75 -47.53
CA ARG A 137 -29.52 41.18 -48.73
C ARG A 137 -30.93 41.56 -48.27
N ASN A 138 -31.12 42.86 -48.07
CA ASN A 138 -32.40 43.47 -47.68
C ASN A 138 -33.37 43.36 -48.86
N ASP A 139 -34.16 42.28 -48.91
CA ASP A 139 -35.33 42.17 -49.79
C ASP A 139 -36.42 43.12 -49.28
N ARG A 140 -36.32 44.38 -49.69
CA ARG A 140 -37.39 45.37 -49.56
C ARG A 140 -37.74 45.85 -50.96
N ASP A 141 -38.39 44.98 -51.74
CA ASP A 141 -39.16 45.34 -52.94
C ASP A 141 -40.28 44.30 -53.13
N ARG A 142 -41.39 44.48 -52.42
CA ARG A 142 -42.70 43.98 -52.85
C ARG A 142 -43.84 44.79 -52.24
#